data_AF-A0A2V9RKR1-F1
#
_entry.id   AF-A0A2V9RKR1-F1
#
_cell.length_a   1.000
_cell.length_b   1.000
_cell.length_c   1.000
_cell.angle_alpha   90.00
_cell.angle_beta   90.00
_cell.angle_gamma   90.00
#
_symmetry.space_group_name_H-M   'P 1'
#
loop_
_entity.id
_entity.type
_entity.pdbx_description
1 polymer ?
#
loop_
_entity_poly.entity_id
_entity_poly.type
_entity_poly.pdbx_seq_one_letter_code
_entity_poly.pdbx_strand_id
1 'polypeptide(L)'
;MSVFKNFGGPAGQEFPHPNSQLTATTFVPRRVLYELRAARDYFKHKERCVFCDILAQETAANLRVIEVRNGFVALCPYAPRAPYETWIMPETHDSAFERFALSRSAGLRDLGALLRRTLERIRTITPDFHLVLHSAPNTLHRSESLGYWKTIDDDYHWHIEILPI
;
A
#
# COMPACT_ATOMS: atom_id res chain seq x y z
N MET A 1 0.15 -3.72 12.33
CA MET A 1 1.53 -4.04 11.94
C MET A 1 1.93 -3.06 10.86
N SER A 2 3.14 -2.55 10.88
CA SER A 2 3.69 -1.72 9.81
C SER A 2 4.93 -2.40 9.26
N VAL A 3 4.95 -2.69 7.95
CA VAL A 3 6.13 -3.24 7.27
C VAL A 3 6.67 -2.16 6.36
N PHE A 4 7.97 -1.88 6.47
CA PHE A 4 8.61 -0.85 5.67
C PHE A 4 10.06 -1.18 5.37
N LYS A 5 10.63 -0.46 4.41
CA LYS A 5 12.03 -0.52 4.02
C LYS A 5 12.53 0.89 3.76
N ASN A 6 13.62 1.23 4.42
CA ASN A 6 14.40 2.43 4.14
C ASN A 6 15.63 1.99 3.36
N PHE A 7 15.83 2.55 2.17
CA PHE A 7 16.97 2.24 1.32
C PHE A 7 17.65 3.55 0.92
N GLY A 8 18.95 3.65 1.20
CA GLY A 8 19.70 4.88 1.04
C GLY A 8 20.11 5.56 2.34
N GLY A 9 21.26 6.23 2.32
CA GLY A 9 21.73 7.03 3.47
C GLY A 9 20.74 8.15 3.85
N PRO A 10 20.26 8.97 2.88
CA PRO A 10 19.24 9.98 3.12
C PRO A 10 17.90 9.42 3.61
N ALA A 11 17.56 8.19 3.23
CA ALA A 11 16.36 7.49 3.72
C ALA A 11 16.49 6.95 5.15
N GLY A 12 17.67 7.10 5.79
CA GLY A 12 17.93 6.55 7.12
C GLY A 12 18.20 5.04 7.12
N GLN A 13 18.83 4.52 6.06
CA GLN A 13 19.30 3.13 6.05
C GLN A 13 20.46 2.97 7.05
N GLU A 14 20.23 2.18 8.10
CA GLU A 14 21.25 1.91 9.14
C GLU A 14 22.32 0.90 8.69
N PHE A 15 21.92 -0.14 7.95
CA PHE A 15 22.80 -1.23 7.54
C PHE A 15 22.85 -1.39 6.02
N PRO A 16 24.03 -1.58 5.42
CA PRO A 16 24.17 -1.75 3.96
C PRO A 16 23.55 -3.05 3.44
N HIS A 17 23.41 -4.08 4.29
CA HIS A 17 22.78 -5.34 3.90
C HIS A 17 21.28 -5.14 3.61
N PRO A 18 20.74 -5.71 2.51
CA PRO A 18 19.33 -5.58 2.19
C PRO A 18 18.44 -6.14 3.30
N ASN A 19 17.74 -5.26 4.01
CA ASN A 19 16.78 -5.62 5.06
C ASN A 19 15.46 -4.85 4.87
N SER A 20 14.41 -5.37 5.49
CA SER A 20 13.12 -4.72 5.69
C SER A 20 12.76 -4.84 7.17
N GLN A 21 11.97 -3.90 7.66
CA GLN A 21 11.62 -3.81 9.08
C GLN A 21 10.12 -4.04 9.25
N LEU A 22 9.77 -4.64 10.39
CA LEU A 22 8.39 -4.88 10.81
C LEU A 22 8.24 -4.34 12.22
N THR A 23 7.26 -3.46 12.40
CA THR A 23 6.91 -2.91 13.71
C THR A 23 5.50 -3.33 14.07
N ALA A 24 5.37 -4.03 15.19
CA ALA A 24 4.09 -4.42 15.77
C ALA A 24 3.78 -3.54 16.98
N THR A 25 2.79 -2.67 16.83
CA THR A 25 2.30 -1.79 17.90
C THR A 25 0.93 -2.25 18.38
N THR A 26 0.64 -1.99 19.67
CA THR A 26 -0.69 -2.21 20.27
C THR A 26 -1.71 -1.15 19.89
N PHE A 27 -1.27 -0.08 19.24
CA PHE A 27 -2.10 1.00 18.70
C PHE A 27 -1.86 1.17 17.20
N VAL A 28 -2.81 1.76 16.49
CA VAL A 28 -2.66 2.09 15.07
C VAL A 28 -1.89 3.41 14.95
N PRO A 29 -0.76 3.46 14.21
CA PRO A 29 -0.03 4.70 14.00
C PRO A 29 -0.92 5.80 13.41
N ARG A 30 -0.68 7.05 13.83
CA ARG A 30 -1.55 8.20 13.49
C ARG A 30 -1.79 8.35 11.98
N ARG A 31 -0.77 8.11 11.14
CA ARG A 31 -0.89 8.22 9.68
C ARG A 31 -1.84 7.18 9.10
N VAL A 32 -1.66 5.92 9.46
CA VAL A 32 -2.54 4.81 9.08
C VAL A 32 -3.96 5.08 9.59
N LEU A 33 -4.11 5.65 10.79
CA LEU A 33 -5.42 6.01 11.34
C LEU A 33 -6.14 7.09 10.53
N TYR A 34 -5.43 8.09 9.99
CA TYR A 34 -6.04 9.10 9.13
C TYR A 34 -6.57 8.51 7.83
N GLU A 35 -5.75 7.68 7.20
CA GLU A 35 -6.09 7.00 5.96
C GLU A 35 -7.31 6.09 6.13
N LEU A 36 -7.30 5.28 7.19
CA LEU A 36 -8.42 4.42 7.57
C LEU A 36 -9.72 5.20 7.85
N ARG A 37 -9.62 6.36 8.51
CA ARG A 37 -10.79 7.23 8.75
C ARG A 37 -11.33 7.81 7.45
N ALA A 38 -10.45 8.29 6.57
CA ALA A 38 -10.84 8.83 5.28
C ALA A 38 -11.50 7.77 4.39
N ALA A 39 -10.94 6.56 4.37
CA ALA A 39 -11.50 5.41 3.63
C ALA A 39 -12.91 5.06 4.13
N ARG A 40 -13.08 4.91 5.45
CA ARG A 40 -14.38 4.67 6.08
C ARG A 40 -15.38 5.79 5.79
N ASP A 41 -14.96 7.04 5.92
CA ASP A 41 -15.86 8.17 5.70
C ASP A 41 -16.26 8.27 4.23
N TYR A 42 -15.37 7.97 3.28
CA TYR A 42 -15.73 7.83 1.86
C TYR A 42 -16.75 6.72 1.64
N PHE A 43 -16.52 5.55 2.22
CA PHE A 43 -17.41 4.40 2.12
C PHE A 43 -18.81 4.71 2.65
N LYS A 44 -18.94 5.47 3.75
CA LYS A 44 -20.26 5.91 4.25
C LYS A 44 -21.07 6.74 3.26
N HIS A 45 -20.41 7.49 2.37
CA HIS A 45 -21.08 8.36 1.42
C HIS A 45 -21.30 7.71 0.05
N LYS A 46 -20.49 6.71 -0.31
CA LYS A 46 -20.44 6.12 -1.65
C LYS A 46 -20.69 4.63 -1.70
N GLU A 47 -20.67 3.96 -0.54
CA GLU A 47 -20.79 2.50 -0.36
C GLU A 47 -19.80 1.71 -1.23
N ARG A 48 -18.64 2.32 -1.51
CA ARG A 48 -17.57 1.77 -2.34
C ARG A 48 -16.22 2.14 -1.74
N CYS A 49 -15.23 1.28 -1.94
CA CYS A 49 -13.86 1.52 -1.49
C CYS A 49 -13.23 2.67 -2.29
N VAL A 50 -12.68 3.66 -1.57
CA VAL A 50 -12.02 4.83 -2.19
C VAL A 50 -10.84 4.43 -3.07
N PHE A 51 -10.09 3.41 -2.68
CA PHE A 51 -8.92 2.93 -3.42
C PHE A 51 -9.31 2.22 -4.71
N CYS A 52 -10.40 1.44 -4.70
CA CYS A 52 -10.94 0.82 -5.90
C CYS A 52 -11.43 1.88 -6.89
N ASP A 53 -12.06 2.95 -6.40
CA ASP A 53 -12.47 4.07 -7.24
C ASP A 53 -11.26 4.83 -7.81
N ILE A 54 -10.20 5.06 -7.02
CA ILE A 54 -8.93 5.62 -7.52
C ILE A 54 -8.35 4.74 -8.62
N LEU A 55 -8.25 3.44 -8.37
CA LEU A 55 -7.70 2.48 -9.32
C LEU A 55 -8.48 2.47 -10.64
N ALA A 56 -9.81 2.45 -10.57
CA ALA A 56 -10.68 2.49 -11.74
C ALA A 56 -10.51 3.80 -12.54
N GLN A 57 -10.46 4.94 -11.84
CA GLN A 57 -10.28 6.25 -12.49
C GLN A 57 -8.92 6.38 -13.16
N GLU A 58 -7.84 5.99 -12.47
CA GLU A 58 -6.48 6.07 -13.02
C GLU A 58 -6.27 5.11 -14.19
N THR A 59 -6.85 3.91 -14.11
CA THR A 59 -6.80 2.92 -15.20
C THR A 59 -7.60 3.40 -16.41
N ALA A 60 -8.76 4.01 -16.22
CA ALA A 60 -9.58 4.56 -17.30
C ALA A 60 -8.92 5.78 -17.97
N ALA A 61 -8.30 6.66 -17.18
CA ALA A 61 -7.58 7.82 -17.72
C ALA A 61 -6.27 7.41 -18.41
N ASN A 62 -5.59 6.37 -17.90
CA ASN A 62 -4.33 5.84 -18.40
C ASN A 62 -3.20 6.91 -18.52
N LEU A 63 -3.24 7.94 -17.66
CA LEU A 63 -2.25 9.02 -17.66
C LEU A 63 -1.13 8.82 -16.64
N ARG A 64 -1.43 8.14 -15.53
CA ARG A 64 -0.50 7.93 -14.40
C ARG A 64 -0.27 6.45 -14.09
N VAL A 65 -0.75 5.56 -14.95
CA VAL A 65 -0.47 4.13 -14.87
C VAL A 65 0.94 3.88 -15.39
N ILE A 66 1.76 3.22 -14.58
CA ILE A 66 3.15 2.88 -14.91
C ILE A 66 3.21 1.49 -15.55
N GLU A 67 2.55 0.51 -14.93
CA GLU A 67 2.48 -0.86 -15.45
C GLU A 67 1.30 -1.61 -14.83
N VAL A 68 0.55 -2.34 -15.67
CA VAL A 68 -0.46 -3.31 -15.25
C VAL A 68 0.08 -4.70 -15.53
N ARG A 69 0.04 -5.60 -14.55
CA ARG A 69 0.54 -6.97 -14.71
C ARG A 69 -0.14 -7.94 -13.75
N ASN A 70 -0.69 -9.01 -14.31
CA ASN A 70 -1.12 -10.22 -13.58
C ASN A 70 -1.98 -9.91 -12.33
N GLY A 71 -2.96 -9.02 -12.47
CA GLY A 71 -3.88 -8.64 -11.39
C GLY A 71 -3.34 -7.57 -10.43
N PHE A 72 -2.25 -6.88 -10.79
CA PHE A 72 -1.71 -5.74 -10.05
C PHE A 72 -1.48 -4.54 -10.95
N VAL A 73 -1.59 -3.36 -10.36
CA VAL A 73 -1.34 -2.09 -11.03
C VAL A 73 -0.31 -1.29 -10.24
N ALA A 74 0.72 -0.83 -10.95
CA ALA A 74 1.63 0.21 -10.49
C ALA A 74 1.19 1.54 -11.10
N LEU A 75 0.94 2.54 -10.27
CA LEU A 75 0.48 3.87 -10.70
C LEU A 75 1.07 4.97 -9.81
N CYS A 76 1.11 6.20 -10.33
CA CYS A 76 1.33 7.40 -9.52
C CYS A 76 -0.04 7.93 -9.07
N PRO A 77 -0.27 8.17 -7.76
CA PRO A 77 -1.54 8.72 -7.31
C PRO A 77 -1.76 10.12 -7.90
N TYR A 78 -3.02 10.55 -8.05
CA TYR A 78 -3.34 11.89 -8.56
C TYR A 78 -2.65 13.02 -7.77
N ALA A 79 -2.52 12.86 -6.45
CA ALA A 79 -1.92 13.83 -5.54
C ALA A 79 -0.70 13.21 -4.82
N PRO A 80 0.46 13.08 -5.50
CA PRO A 80 1.66 12.54 -4.88
C PRO A 80 2.22 13.52 -3.86
N ARG A 81 2.80 12.98 -2.78
CA ARG A 81 3.44 13.71 -1.68
C ARG A 81 4.95 13.83 -1.89
N ALA A 82 5.52 12.98 -2.74
CA ALA A 82 6.91 13.00 -3.16
C ALA A 82 7.02 12.86 -4.69
N PRO A 83 8.07 13.41 -5.32
CA PRO A 83 8.36 13.16 -6.73
C PRO A 83 8.47 11.66 -7.02
N TYR A 84 7.85 11.20 -8.11
CA TYR A 84 7.85 9.79 -8.52
C TYR A 84 7.24 8.82 -7.49
N GLU A 85 6.41 9.31 -6.56
CA GLU A 85 5.63 8.45 -5.67
C GLU A 85 4.84 7.43 -6.50
N THR A 86 4.99 6.16 -6.15
CA THR A 86 4.40 5.05 -6.88
C THR A 86 3.67 4.14 -5.93
N TRP A 87 2.43 3.82 -6.25
CA TRP A 87 1.61 2.86 -5.52
C TRP A 87 1.51 1.57 -6.32
N ILE A 88 1.57 0.43 -5.62
CA ILE A 88 1.30 -0.90 -6.18
C ILE A 88 0.13 -1.51 -5.43
N MET A 89 -0.93 -1.86 -6.14
CA MET A 89 -2.20 -2.35 -5.59
C MET A 89 -2.71 -3.55 -6.39
N PRO A 90 -3.41 -4.52 -5.78
CA PRO A 90 -4.13 -5.53 -6.56
C PRO A 90 -5.37 -4.91 -7.23
N GLU A 91 -5.76 -5.48 -8.36
CA GLU A 91 -7.00 -5.10 -9.06
C GLU A 91 -8.24 -5.60 -8.32
N THR A 92 -8.11 -6.75 -7.68
CA THR A 92 -9.18 -7.32 -6.85
C THR A 92 -9.10 -6.73 -5.46
N HIS A 93 -10.23 -6.19 -4.99
CA HIS A 93 -10.34 -5.64 -3.65
C HIS A 93 -9.95 -6.66 -2.58
N ASP A 94 -8.99 -6.27 -1.73
CA ASP A 94 -8.63 -6.99 -0.51
C ASP A 94 -8.09 -5.97 0.50
N SER A 95 -8.61 -5.98 1.73
CA SER A 95 -8.18 -5.07 2.79
C SER A 95 -6.87 -5.49 3.47
N ALA A 96 -6.53 -6.79 3.42
CA ALA A 96 -5.46 -7.38 4.23
C ALA A 96 -4.45 -8.14 3.37
N PHE A 97 -3.22 -7.64 3.31
CA PHE A 97 -2.12 -8.26 2.57
C PHE A 97 -1.83 -9.69 3.03
N GLU A 98 -1.92 -9.96 4.33
CA GLU A 98 -1.61 -11.26 4.93
C GLU A 98 -2.59 -12.34 4.44
N ARG A 99 -3.87 -11.98 4.31
CA ARG A 99 -4.91 -12.86 3.76
C ARG A 99 -4.67 -13.15 2.28
N PHE A 100 -4.28 -12.15 1.52
CA PHE A 100 -3.85 -12.32 0.13
C PHE A 100 -2.65 -13.27 0.03
N ALA A 101 -1.59 -13.00 0.81
CA ALA A 101 -0.34 -13.74 0.80
C ALA A 101 -0.50 -15.23 1.14
N LEU A 102 -1.36 -15.54 2.12
CA LEU A 102 -1.62 -16.92 2.54
C LEU A 102 -2.50 -17.70 1.55
N SER A 103 -3.39 -17.02 0.83
CA SER A 103 -4.34 -17.67 -0.08
C SER A 103 -3.83 -17.83 -1.52
N ARG A 104 -2.88 -17.00 -1.97
CA ARG A 104 -2.49 -16.88 -3.39
C ARG A 104 -0.97 -16.88 -3.61
N SER A 105 -0.33 -18.03 -3.43
CA SER A 105 1.13 -18.18 -3.61
C SER A 105 1.65 -17.79 -5.01
N ALA A 106 0.87 -18.00 -6.07
CA ALA A 106 1.22 -17.56 -7.42
C ALA A 106 1.22 -16.01 -7.53
N GLY A 107 0.20 -15.36 -6.97
CA GLY A 107 0.06 -13.90 -7.01
C GLY A 107 1.19 -13.16 -6.29
N LEU A 108 1.81 -13.76 -5.27
CA LEU A 108 3.01 -13.19 -4.64
C LEU A 108 4.22 -13.11 -5.58
N ARG A 109 4.37 -14.08 -6.51
CA ARG A 109 5.46 -14.02 -7.50
C ARG A 109 5.24 -12.89 -8.48
N ASP A 110 4.00 -12.69 -8.91
CA ASP A 110 3.60 -11.62 -9.81
C ASP A 110 3.78 -10.24 -9.17
N LEU A 111 3.36 -10.09 -7.91
CA LEU A 111 3.62 -8.89 -7.11
C LEU A 111 5.11 -8.62 -6.99
N GLY A 112 5.91 -9.65 -6.67
CA GLY A 112 7.36 -9.54 -6.58
C GLY A 112 8.02 -9.12 -7.89
N ALA A 113 7.54 -9.63 -9.03
CA ALA A 113 8.03 -9.24 -10.35
C ALA A 113 7.69 -7.78 -10.68
N LEU A 114 6.46 -7.33 -10.40
CA LEU A 114 6.05 -5.94 -10.61
C LEU A 114 6.82 -4.99 -9.69
N LEU A 115 6.98 -5.36 -8.41
CA LEU A 115 7.74 -4.58 -7.44
C LEU A 115 9.21 -4.43 -7.88
N ARG A 116 9.85 -5.53 -8.28
CA ARG A 116 11.23 -5.51 -8.78
C ARG A 116 11.38 -4.54 -9.96
N ARG A 117 10.51 -4.65 -10.97
CA ARG A 117 10.55 -3.79 -12.17
C ARG A 117 10.32 -2.32 -11.83
N THR A 118 9.41 -2.05 -10.90
CA THR A 118 9.12 -0.69 -10.42
C THR A 118 10.33 -0.10 -9.70
N LEU A 119 10.96 -0.86 -8.82
CA LEU A 119 12.19 -0.44 -8.15
C LEU A 119 13.36 -0.26 -9.12
N GLU A 120 13.52 -1.15 -10.12
CA GLU A 120 14.54 -0.99 -11.17
C GLU A 120 14.37 0.34 -11.92
N ARG A 121 13.14 0.75 -12.23
CA ARG A 121 12.84 2.05 -12.84
C ARG A 121 13.15 3.22 -11.89
N ILE A 122 12.68 3.16 -10.65
CA ILE A 122 12.92 4.21 -9.65
C ILE A 122 14.42 4.40 -9.42
N ARG A 123 15.19 3.31 -9.38
CA ARG A 123 16.64 3.32 -9.22
C ARG A 123 17.42 3.94 -10.38
N THR A 124 16.79 4.19 -11.53
CA THR A 124 17.39 5.00 -12.60
C THR A 124 17.35 6.50 -12.30
N ILE A 125 16.50 6.92 -11.37
CA ILE A 125 16.24 8.33 -11.03
C ILE A 125 16.90 8.70 -9.71
N THR A 126 16.70 7.90 -8.66
CA THR A 126 17.33 8.10 -7.35
C THR A 126 17.76 6.77 -6.75
N PRO A 127 18.92 6.73 -6.06
CA PRO A 127 19.33 5.55 -5.32
C PRO A 127 18.48 5.33 -4.05
N ASP A 128 17.77 6.34 -3.56
CA ASP A 128 17.21 6.37 -2.21
C ASP A 128 15.68 6.38 -2.23
N PHE A 129 15.05 5.58 -1.37
CA PHE A 129 13.59 5.51 -1.27
C PHE A 129 13.12 4.92 0.07
N HIS A 130 11.89 5.28 0.44
CA HIS A 130 11.09 4.53 1.40
C HIS A 130 10.09 3.63 0.67
N LEU A 131 9.88 2.43 1.19
CA LEU A 131 8.81 1.53 0.76
C LEU A 131 8.00 1.16 1.99
N VAL A 132 6.67 1.27 1.91
CA VAL A 132 5.78 0.97 3.02
C VAL A 132 4.62 0.10 2.53
N LEU A 133 4.33 -0.98 3.25
CA LEU A 133 3.13 -1.78 3.05
C LEU A 133 2.02 -1.26 3.97
N HIS A 134 0.91 -0.86 3.35
CA HIS A 134 -0.32 -0.47 4.00
C HIS A 134 -1.28 -1.65 3.93
N SER A 135 -1.61 -2.25 5.08
CA SER A 135 -2.54 -3.38 5.22
C SER A 135 -3.53 -3.05 6.34
N ALA A 136 -4.72 -3.66 6.30
CA ALA A 136 -5.68 -3.51 7.38
C ALA A 136 -5.06 -3.87 8.75
N PRO A 137 -5.35 -3.09 9.81
CA PRO A 137 -4.95 -3.44 11.16
C PRO A 137 -5.50 -4.81 11.57
N ASN A 138 -4.82 -5.42 12.56
CA ASN A 138 -5.27 -6.70 13.10
C ASN A 138 -6.68 -6.57 13.71
N THR A 139 -7.63 -7.33 13.18
CA THR A 139 -9.04 -7.35 13.60
C THR A 139 -9.39 -8.49 14.55
N LEU A 140 -8.42 -9.34 14.95
CA LEU A 140 -8.61 -10.42 15.92
C LEU A 140 -8.81 -9.89 17.34
N HIS A 141 -8.13 -8.80 17.69
CA HIS A 141 -8.26 -8.13 19.00
C HIS A 141 -9.08 -6.85 18.84
N ARG A 142 -10.39 -7.00 18.61
CA ARG A 142 -11.30 -5.85 18.52
C ARG A 142 -11.45 -5.19 19.88
N SER A 143 -11.35 -3.86 19.91
CA SER A 143 -11.77 -3.10 21.07
C SER A 143 -13.30 -3.06 21.09
N GLU A 144 -13.91 -3.74 22.08
CA GLU A 144 -15.37 -3.79 22.27
C GLU A 144 -15.98 -2.40 22.49
N SER A 145 -15.22 -1.48 23.10
CA SER A 145 -15.69 -0.14 23.44
C SER A 145 -15.67 0.86 22.29
N LEU A 146 -14.87 0.64 21.25
CA LEU A 146 -14.60 1.67 20.24
C LEU A 146 -15.35 1.46 18.92
N GLY A 147 -16.03 0.33 18.73
CA GLY A 147 -16.82 0.05 17.52
C GLY A 147 -16.04 0.18 16.20
N TYR A 148 -14.70 0.16 16.27
CA TYR A 148 -13.83 0.38 15.12
C TYR A 148 -13.87 -0.84 14.17
N TRP A 149 -13.61 -0.57 12.88
CA TRP A 149 -13.30 -1.59 11.86
C TRP A 149 -14.44 -2.54 11.43
N LYS A 150 -15.71 -2.15 11.61
CA LYS A 150 -16.85 -2.98 11.14
C LYS A 150 -16.90 -3.17 9.62
N THR A 151 -16.49 -2.16 8.87
CA THR A 151 -16.54 -2.11 7.41
C THR A 151 -15.17 -2.23 6.77
N ILE A 152 -14.13 -2.59 7.55
CA ILE A 152 -12.74 -2.50 7.09
C ILE A 152 -12.42 -3.43 5.92
N ASP A 153 -13.13 -4.55 5.84
CA ASP A 153 -13.02 -5.49 4.73
C ASP A 153 -13.63 -4.93 3.44
N ASP A 154 -14.47 -3.89 3.51
CA ASP A 154 -15.14 -3.27 2.37
C ASP A 154 -14.62 -1.86 2.05
N ASP A 155 -14.17 -1.11 3.07
CA ASP A 155 -13.76 0.28 2.94
C ASP A 155 -12.27 0.48 2.69
N TYR A 156 -11.42 -0.49 3.02
CA TYR A 156 -9.97 -0.41 2.92
C TYR A 156 -9.39 -1.39 1.90
N HIS A 157 -8.27 -1.01 1.28
CA HIS A 157 -7.59 -1.79 0.25
C HIS A 157 -6.08 -1.72 0.47
N TRP A 158 -5.45 -2.87 0.70
CA TRP A 158 -4.01 -2.90 0.93
C TRP A 158 -3.23 -2.43 -0.31
N HIS A 159 -2.09 -1.79 -0.07
CA HIS A 159 -1.21 -1.33 -1.14
C HIS A 159 0.22 -1.13 -0.64
N ILE A 160 1.16 -1.06 -1.57
CA ILE A 160 2.54 -0.68 -1.31
C ILE A 160 2.75 0.73 -1.83
N GLU A 161 3.21 1.63 -0.96
CA GLU A 161 3.68 2.95 -1.35
C GLU A 161 5.21 2.91 -1.49
N ILE A 162 5.74 3.47 -2.58
CA ILE A 162 7.17 3.72 -2.78
C ILE A 162 7.36 5.23 -2.89
N LEU A 163 8.21 5.79 -2.04
CA LEU A 163 8.47 7.21 -1.88
C LEU A 163 9.95 7.48 -2.12
N PRO A 164 10.33 7.86 -3.34
CA PRO A 164 11.70 8.24 -3.67
C PRO A 164 12.13 9.52 -2.95
N ILE A 165 13.44 9.63 -2.65
CA ILE A 165 14.07 10.77 -1.96
C ILE A 165 15.08 11.45 -2.88
#